data_AF-A0A662D8R9-F1
#
_entry.id   AF-A0A662D8R9-F1
#
_cell.length_a   1.000
_cell.length_b   1.000
_cell.length_c   1.000
_cell.angle_alpha   90.00
_cell.angle_beta   90.00
_cell.angle_gamma   90.00
#
_symmetry.space_group_name_H-M   'P 1'
#
loop_
_entity.id
_entity.type
_entity.pdbx_description
1 polymer ?
#
loop_
_entity_poly.entity_id
_entity_poly.type
_entity_poly.pdbx_seq_one_letter_code
_entity_poly.pdbx_strand_id
1 'polypeptide(L)'
;LYAVAMGVDALMALAIGKIYDKRGLASLAIIRILTVCIPPLVFSKNFSLALIAIFLWGAVMGAHETIMRAALADLIPLERRGFAYGIFNTLYGVSWLFGGVVMGLLYEVSLGWLILFGATMEIACLPAFFLLRRKLS
;
A
#
# COMPACT_ATOMS: atom_id res chain seq x y z
N LEU A 1 -6.34 -17.77 7.42
CA LEU A 1 -6.33 -16.79 6.32
C LEU A 1 -5.32 -15.68 6.54
N TYR A 2 -5.43 -14.90 7.61
CA TYR A 2 -4.49 -13.80 7.93
C TYR A 2 -3.02 -14.24 8.02
N ALA A 3 -2.73 -15.36 8.70
CA ALA A 3 -1.37 -15.90 8.79
C ALA A 3 -0.76 -16.26 7.42
N VAL A 4 -1.58 -16.72 6.47
CA VAL A 4 -1.13 -17.02 5.09
C VAL A 4 -0.83 -15.72 4.35
N ALA A 5 -1.68 -14.70 4.50
CA ALA A 5 -1.43 -13.37 3.95
C ALA A 5 -0.10 -12.79 4.48
N MET A 6 0.18 -12.94 5.77
CA MET A 6 1.43 -12.49 6.40
C MET A 6 2.66 -13.30 5.95
N GLY A 7 2.51 -14.60 5.67
CA GLY A 7 3.60 -15.38 5.07
C GLY A 7 3.95 -14.92 3.65
N VAL A 8 2.93 -14.51 2.88
CA VAL A 8 3.10 -14.02 1.51
C VAL A 8 3.66 -12.61 1.49
N ASP A 9 3.22 -11.77 2.43
CA ASP A 9 3.77 -10.45 2.69
C ASP A 9 5.29 -10.52 2.89
N ALA A 10 5.76 -11.40 3.77
CA ALA A 10 7.19 -11.59 4.02
C ALA A 10 7.97 -12.04 2.76
N LEU A 11 7.40 -12.95 1.96
CA LEU A 11 8.01 -13.41 0.71
C LEU A 11 8.06 -12.29 -0.33
N MET A 12 7.00 -11.49 -0.45
CA MET A 12 6.95 -10.39 -1.40
C MET A 12 7.80 -9.20 -0.98
N ALA A 13 7.92 -8.93 0.31
CA ALA A 13 8.85 -7.92 0.82
C ALA A 13 10.28 -8.19 0.34
N LEU A 14 10.73 -9.45 0.39
CA LEU A 14 12.06 -9.85 -0.13
C LEU A 14 12.18 -9.69 -1.65
N ALA A 15 11.15 -10.06 -2.40
CA ALA A 15 11.15 -9.95 -3.86
C ALA A 15 11.12 -8.48 -4.32
N ILE A 16 10.26 -7.66 -3.70
CA ILE A 16 10.13 -6.23 -4.00
C ILE A 16 11.38 -5.47 -3.56
N GLY A 17 11.98 -5.80 -2.41
CA GLY A 17 13.23 -5.16 -1.97
C GLY A 17 14.31 -5.22 -3.05
N LYS A 18 14.51 -6.41 -3.65
CA LYS A 18 15.44 -6.58 -4.78
C LYS A 18 15.06 -5.78 -6.04
N ILE A 19 13.78 -5.55 -6.27
CA ILE A 19 13.30 -4.74 -7.41
C ILE A 19 13.49 -3.25 -7.10
N TYR A 20 13.29 -2.83 -5.86
CA TYR A 20 13.54 -1.47 -5.38
C TYR A 20 15.02 -1.12 -5.54
N ASP A 21 15.94 -2.01 -5.16
CA ASP A 21 17.38 -1.77 -5.32
C ASP A 21 17.79 -1.49 -6.78
N LYS A 22 17.04 -2.02 -7.76
CA LYS A 22 17.30 -1.85 -9.20
C LYS A 22 16.54 -0.70 -9.86
N ARG A 23 15.36 -0.35 -9.36
CA ARG A 23 14.43 0.61 -10.01
C ARG A 23 14.01 1.77 -9.10
N GLY A 24 14.51 1.82 -7.88
CA GLY A 24 14.15 2.78 -6.85
C GLY A 24 12.64 2.90 -6.68
N LEU A 25 12.17 4.14 -6.55
CA LEU A 25 10.77 4.50 -6.39
C LEU A 25 9.85 4.14 -7.56
N ALA A 26 10.38 3.81 -8.74
CA ALA A 26 9.56 3.35 -9.86
C ALA A 26 8.88 1.99 -9.56
N SER A 27 9.38 1.25 -8.59
CA SER A 27 8.76 0.01 -8.09
C SER A 27 7.39 0.22 -7.42
N LEU A 28 7.06 1.43 -6.94
CA LEU A 28 5.73 1.78 -6.42
C LEU A 28 4.63 1.62 -7.48
N ALA A 29 4.96 1.72 -8.77
CA ALA A 29 3.99 1.49 -9.84
C ALA A 29 3.45 0.04 -9.85
N ILE A 30 4.28 -0.93 -9.44
CA ILE A 30 3.87 -2.34 -9.33
C ILE A 30 2.80 -2.49 -8.26
N ILE A 31 2.98 -1.83 -7.11
CA ILE A 31 1.99 -1.83 -6.02
C ILE A 31 0.65 -1.34 -6.53
N ARG A 32 0.65 -0.22 -7.25
CA ARG A 32 -0.57 0.40 -7.81
C ARG A 32 -1.34 -0.58 -8.72
N ILE A 33 -0.62 -1.25 -9.62
CA ILE A 33 -1.21 -2.23 -10.54
C ILE A 33 -1.82 -3.40 -9.76
N LEU A 34 -1.08 -3.93 -8.78
CA LEU A 34 -1.59 -5.02 -7.93
C LEU A 34 -2.82 -4.58 -7.13
N THR A 35 -2.85 -3.36 -6.58
CA THR A 35 -3.98 -2.84 -5.79
C THR A 35 -5.25 -2.75 -6.63
N VAL A 36 -5.17 -2.27 -7.87
CA VAL A 36 -6.35 -2.15 -8.76
C VAL A 36 -6.97 -3.51 -9.09
N CYS A 37 -6.18 -4.59 -9.08
CA CYS A 37 -6.70 -5.95 -9.30
C CYS A 37 -7.48 -6.50 -8.10
N ILE A 38 -7.29 -5.98 -6.88
CA ILE A 38 -7.86 -6.54 -5.65
C ILE A 38 -9.39 -6.39 -5.57
N PRO A 39 -10.01 -5.21 -5.76
CA PRO A 39 -11.46 -5.04 -5.64
C PRO A 39 -12.30 -6.01 -6.48
N PRO A 40 -12.05 -6.20 -7.80
CA PRO A 40 -12.86 -7.14 -8.59
C PRO A 40 -12.69 -8.60 -8.15
N LEU A 41 -11.54 -8.97 -7.55
CA LEU A 41 -11.28 -10.31 -7.04
C LEU A 41 -11.92 -10.56 -5.67
N VAL A 42 -11.86 -9.59 -4.74
CA VAL A 42 -12.45 -9.70 -3.39
C VAL A 42 -13.98 -9.79 -3.44
N PHE A 43 -14.61 -8.97 -4.29
CA PHE A 43 -16.08 -8.90 -4.37
C PHE A 43 -16.68 -9.96 -5.30
N SER A 44 -15.86 -10.82 -5.91
CA SER A 44 -16.36 -12.01 -6.58
C SER A 44 -16.85 -13.00 -5.53
N LYS A 45 -18.11 -13.45 -5.60
CA LYS A 45 -18.74 -14.38 -4.63
C LYS A 45 -18.08 -15.78 -4.54
N ASN A 46 -16.92 -15.97 -5.18
CA ASN A 46 -16.15 -17.21 -5.23
C ASN A 46 -15.02 -17.20 -4.20
N PHE A 47 -15.02 -18.20 -3.30
CA PHE A 47 -14.01 -18.35 -2.25
C PHE A 47 -12.57 -18.40 -2.79
N SER A 48 -12.33 -19.06 -3.92
CA SER A 48 -11.01 -19.16 -4.54
C SER A 48 -10.48 -17.81 -5.04
N LEU A 49 -11.35 -16.94 -5.56
CA LEU A 49 -10.96 -15.59 -6.01
C LEU A 49 -10.68 -14.66 -4.84
N ALA A 50 -11.47 -14.77 -3.76
CA ALA A 50 -11.19 -14.07 -2.51
C ALA A 50 -9.84 -14.49 -1.92
N LEU A 51 -9.47 -15.78 -2.01
CA LEU A 51 -8.16 -16.27 -1.57
C LEU A 51 -7.02 -15.59 -2.34
N ILE A 52 -7.11 -15.57 -3.68
CA ILE A 52 -6.13 -14.89 -4.56
C ILE A 52 -6.03 -13.40 -4.23
N ALA A 53 -7.16 -12.75 -3.94
CA ALA A 53 -7.16 -11.35 -3.56
C ALA A 53 -6.41 -11.09 -2.24
N ILE A 54 -6.51 -12.00 -1.27
CA ILE A 54 -5.77 -11.93 0.00
C ILE A 54 -4.27 -12.12 -0.21
N PHE A 55 -3.87 -13.03 -1.10
CA PHE A 55 -2.46 -13.18 -1.53
C PHE A 55 -1.94 -11.88 -2.15
N LEU A 56 -2.70 -11.28 -3.06
CA LEU A 56 -2.38 -9.98 -3.67
C LEU A 56 -2.34 -8.85 -2.66
N TRP A 57 -3.24 -8.84 -1.68
CA TRP A 57 -3.24 -7.84 -0.62
C TRP A 57 -2.00 -7.92 0.27
N GLY A 58 -1.58 -9.13 0.67
CA GLY A 58 -0.32 -9.33 1.39
C GLY A 58 0.89 -8.88 0.55
N ALA A 59 0.89 -9.16 -0.75
CA ALA A 59 1.92 -8.67 -1.66
C ALA A 59 2.00 -7.13 -1.71
N VAL A 60 0.85 -6.46 -1.75
CA VAL A 60 0.75 -5.00 -1.76
C VAL A 60 1.25 -4.39 -0.45
N MET A 61 0.87 -4.96 0.69
CA MET A 61 1.30 -4.48 2.01
C MET A 61 2.82 -4.59 2.18
N GLY A 62 3.40 -5.76 1.91
CA GLY A 62 4.83 -6.00 2.09
C GLY A 62 5.67 -5.15 1.15
N ALA A 63 5.13 -4.89 -0.05
CA ALA A 63 5.75 -3.95 -0.97
C ALA A 63 5.70 -2.50 -0.46
N HIS A 64 4.55 -2.04 0.05
CA HIS A 64 4.40 -0.69 0.60
C HIS A 64 5.34 -0.45 1.77
N GLU A 65 5.39 -1.38 2.73
CA GLU A 65 6.24 -1.26 3.90
C GLU A 65 7.73 -1.24 3.53
N THR A 66 8.15 -2.13 2.63
CA THR A 66 9.55 -2.25 2.23
C THR A 66 10.02 -1.01 1.46
N ILE A 67 9.24 -0.58 0.46
CA ILE A 67 9.62 0.53 -0.41
C ILE A 67 9.61 1.86 0.35
N MET A 68 8.62 2.09 1.22
CA MET A 68 8.55 3.33 2.00
C MET A 68 9.73 3.46 2.97
N ARG A 69 10.12 2.36 3.63
CA ARG A 69 11.29 2.36 4.54
C ARG A 69 12.59 2.59 3.75
N ALA A 70 12.77 1.92 2.62
CA ALA A 70 13.94 2.13 1.78
C ALA A 70 14.04 3.58 1.27
N ALA A 71 12.93 4.16 0.82
CA ALA A 71 12.88 5.55 0.38
C ALA A 71 13.25 6.55 1.48
N LEU A 72 12.81 6.33 2.72
CA LEU A 72 13.20 7.15 3.88
C LEU A 72 14.70 7.05 4.17
N ALA A 73 15.28 5.85 4.06
CA ALA A 73 16.70 5.64 4.26
C ALA A 73 17.54 6.39 3.20
N ASP A 74 17.09 6.39 1.94
CA ASP A 74 17.81 7.05 0.84
C ASP A 74 17.67 8.58 0.88
N LEU A 75 16.53 9.10 1.36
CA LEU A 75 16.25 10.54 1.37
C LEU A 75 16.80 11.29 2.58
N ILE A 76 16.97 10.60 3.72
CA ILE A 76 17.28 11.24 5.00
C ILE A 76 18.71 10.90 5.42
N PRO A 77 19.53 11.90 5.79
CA PRO A 77 20.87 11.67 6.33
C PRO A 77 20.82 10.86 7.62
N LEU A 78 21.85 10.02 7.84
CA LEU A 78 21.88 8.98 8.87
C LEU A 78 21.50 9.49 10.27
N GLU A 79 21.94 10.70 10.61
CA GLU A 79 21.76 11.34 11.92
C GLU A 79 20.30 11.69 12.22
N ARG A 80 19.46 11.85 11.18
CA ARG A 80 18.04 12.23 11.31
C ARG A 80 17.05 11.13 10.95
N ARG A 81 17.54 9.95 10.53
CA ARG A 81 16.68 8.83 10.11
C ARG A 81 15.69 8.41 11.19
N GLY A 82 16.14 8.28 12.44
CA GLY A 82 15.28 7.86 13.55
C GLY A 82 14.07 8.78 13.74
N PHE A 83 14.28 10.10 13.67
CA PHE A 83 13.21 11.09 13.76
C PHE A 83 12.26 11.05 12.55
N ALA A 84 12.81 10.92 11.34
CA ALA A 84 12.01 10.81 10.12
C ALA A 84 11.12 9.55 10.11
N TYR A 85 11.64 8.40 10.56
CA TYR A 85 10.85 7.18 10.76
C TYR A 85 9.74 7.37 11.80
N GLY A 86 10.02 8.08 12.89
CA GLY A 86 9.01 8.40 13.91
C GLY A 86 7.84 9.22 13.36
N ILE A 87 8.13 10.30 12.63
CA ILE A 87 7.11 11.12 11.97
C ILE A 87 6.34 10.28 10.95
N PHE A 88 7.04 9.52 10.11
CA PHE A 88 6.39 8.68 9.10
C PHE A 88 5.43 7.67 9.72
N ASN A 89 5.86 6.91 10.73
CA ASN A 89 5.02 5.92 11.39
C ASN A 89 3.82 6.57 12.08
N THR A 90 4.00 7.76 12.67
CA THR A 90 2.89 8.50 13.31
C THR A 90 1.85 8.92 12.28
N LEU A 91 2.27 9.56 11.19
CA LEU A 91 1.37 9.96 10.10
C LEU A 91 0.70 8.76 9.44
N TYR A 92 1.45 7.67 9.22
CA TYR A 92 0.93 6.44 8.66
C TYR A 92 -0.14 5.83 9.57
N GLY A 93 0.13 5.69 10.87
CA GLY A 93 -0.82 5.14 11.84
C GLY A 93 -2.08 6.01 11.99
N VAL A 94 -1.92 7.33 12.05
CA VAL A 94 -3.05 8.26 12.10
C VAL A 94 -3.89 8.16 10.82
N SER A 95 -3.26 8.15 9.65
CA SER A 95 -3.96 8.01 8.37
C SER A 95 -4.68 6.68 8.26
N TRP A 96 -4.06 5.59 8.75
CA TRP A 96 -4.66 4.26 8.79
C TRP A 96 -5.91 4.24 9.69
N LEU A 97 -5.82 4.85 10.88
CA LEU A 97 -6.93 4.94 11.82
C LEU A 97 -8.10 5.74 11.21
N PHE A 98 -7.84 6.95 10.69
CA PHE A 98 -8.87 7.76 10.07
C PHE A 98 -9.48 7.07 8.85
N GLY A 99 -8.67 6.47 7.98
CA GLY A 99 -9.15 5.71 6.83
C GLY A 99 -10.03 4.53 7.24
N GLY A 100 -9.64 3.78 8.26
CA GLY A 100 -10.42 2.68 8.82
C GLY A 100 -11.75 3.12 9.42
N VAL A 101 -11.77 4.22 10.19
CA VAL A 101 -13.00 4.79 10.75
C VAL A 101 -13.96 5.24 9.65
N VAL A 102 -13.45 5.98 8.66
CA VAL A 102 -14.26 6.45 7.52
C VAL A 102 -14.81 5.27 6.72
N MET A 103 -13.97 4.29 6.39
CA MET A 103 -14.40 3.07 5.70
C MET A 103 -15.44 2.28 6.50
N GLY A 104 -15.27 2.15 7.82
CA GLY A 104 -16.22 1.48 8.70
C GLY A 104 -17.60 2.16 8.70
N LEU A 105 -17.64 3.49 8.83
CA LEU A 105 -18.88 4.26 8.77
C LEU A 105 -19.55 4.16 7.39
N LEU A 106 -18.77 4.25 6.31
CA LEU A 106 -19.27 4.11 4.94
C LEU A 106 -19.85 2.71 4.67
N TYR A 107 -19.28 1.68 5.30
CA TYR A 107 -19.76 0.31 5.17
C TYR A 107 -21.19 0.14 5.72
N GLU A 108 -21.52 0.79 6.83
CA GLU A 108 -22.88 0.76 7.40
C GLU A 108 -23.91 1.50 6.52
N VAL A 109 -23.48 2.53 5.78
CA VAL A 109 -24.37 3.32 4.92
C VAL A 109 -24.66 2.61 3.60
N SER A 110 -23.62 2.27 2.83
CA SER A 110 -23.75 1.56 1.56
C SER A 110 -22.40 1.12 1.02
N LEU A 111 -22.37 -0.10 0.47
CA LEU A 111 -21.24 -0.61 -0.30
C LEU A 111 -20.85 0.32 -1.47
N GLY A 112 -21.80 1.03 -2.07
CA GLY A 112 -21.54 1.95 -3.18
C GLY A 112 -20.69 3.16 -2.78
N TRP A 113 -20.97 3.75 -1.61
CA TRP A 113 -20.20 4.88 -1.08
C TRP A 113 -18.77 4.47 -0.68
N LEU A 114 -18.61 3.25 -0.16
CA LEU A 114 -17.30 2.70 0.16
C LEU A 114 -16.43 2.50 -1.09
N ILE A 115 -17.01 1.97 -2.17
CA ILE A 115 -16.32 1.81 -3.45
C ILE A 115 -15.94 3.18 -4.03
N LEU A 116 -16.84 4.15 -4.00
CA LEU A 116 -16.58 5.51 -4.49
C LEU A 116 -15.46 6.20 -3.69
N PHE A 117 -15.47 6.06 -2.37
CA PHE A 117 -14.40 6.58 -1.51
C PHE A 117 -13.04 5.95 -1.82
N GLY A 118 -12.99 4.62 -1.97
CA GLY A 118 -11.76 3.92 -2.36
C GLY A 118 -11.24 4.38 -3.73
N ALA A 119 -12.12 4.46 -4.72
CA ALA A 119 -11.76 4.88 -6.07
C ALA A 119 -11.25 6.33 -6.12
N THR A 120 -11.90 7.25 -5.39
CA THR A 120 -11.49 8.66 -5.33
C THR A 120 -10.14 8.83 -4.64
N MET A 121 -9.89 8.11 -3.53
CA MET A 121 -8.59 8.11 -2.85
C MET A 121 -7.47 7.53 -3.72
N GLU A 122 -7.77 6.47 -4.46
CA GLU A 122 -6.83 5.93 -5.44
C GLU A 122 -6.49 6.96 -6.53
N ILE A 123 -7.48 7.60 -7.13
CA ILE A 123 -7.25 8.62 -8.16
C ILE A 123 -6.46 9.80 -7.58
N ALA A 124 -6.78 10.25 -6.37
CA ALA A 124 -6.08 11.34 -5.70
C ALA A 124 -4.60 11.01 -5.40
N CYS A 125 -4.26 9.73 -5.21
CA CYS A 125 -2.89 9.30 -4.98
C CYS A 125 -2.00 9.37 -6.24
N LEU A 126 -2.58 9.26 -7.45
CA LEU A 126 -1.84 9.31 -8.72
C LEU A 126 -1.04 10.61 -8.92
N PRO A 127 -1.61 11.83 -8.80
CA PRO A 127 -0.84 13.05 -8.97
C PRO A 127 0.26 13.21 -7.91
N ALA A 128 0.01 12.78 -6.67
CA ALA A 128 1.03 12.78 -5.62
C ALA A 128 2.22 11.88 -5.97
N PHE A 129 1.96 10.69 -6.52
CA PHE A 129 3.00 9.78 -6.99
C PHE A 129 3.81 10.37 -8.17
N PHE A 130 3.16 10.99 -9.14
CA PHE A 130 3.84 11.63 -10.27
C PHE A 130 4.73 12.81 -9.83
N LEU A 131 4.25 13.63 -8.89
CA LEU A 131 5.03 14.73 -8.31
C LEU A 131 6.25 14.23 -7.54
N LEU A 132 6.08 13.17 -6.75
CA LEU A 132 7.16 12.53 -6.00
C LEU A 132 8.23 11.98 -6.96
N ARG A 133 7.80 11.26 -8.01
CA ARG A 133 8.70 10.73 -9.04
C ARG A 133 9.47 11.83 -9.75
N ARG A 134 8.84 12.97 -10.04
CA ARG A 134 9.48 14.10 -10.75
C ARG A 134 10.51 14.83 -9.90
N LYS A 135 10.37 14.83 -8.56
CA LYS A 135 11.38 15.43 -7.66
C LYS A 135 12.60 14.53 -7.44
N LEU A 136 12.49 13.24 -7.74
CA LEU A 136 13.47 12.21 -7.42
C LEU A 136 14.15 11.61 -8.66
N SER A 137 13.74 12.05 -9.85
CA SER A 137 14.40 11.82 -11.15
C SER A 137 15.14 13.06 -11.59
#